data_AF-A0A9N9PFF8-F1
#
_entry.id   AF-A0A9N9PFF8-F1
#
_cell.length_a   1.000
_cell.length_b   1.000
_cell.length_c   1.000
_cell.angle_alpha   90.00
_cell.angle_beta   90.00
_cell.angle_gamma   90.00
#
_symmetry.space_group_name_H-M   'P 1'
#
loop_
_entity.id
_entity.type
_entity.pdbx_description
1 polymer ?
#
loop_
_entity_poly.entity_id
_entity_poly.type
_entity_poly.pdbx_seq_one_letter_code
_entity_poly.pdbx_strand_id
1 'polypeptide(L)'
;SKNTIMHSWKATFVFTSLFQPFWPNDSPSDDSFIINSSLVPTSFENSRSLTIPYYRVGKWIVAQNDDESAYLTTLHEKSAKLGVPTYFLSEKHKSQEPHVNGIQILVSPTTGILDSHAFINWLEWKIEDIAVNSKVTNIIPGNDGDNRRYIVEITSTLSIIKIFAKSVINSAGLYSDKIANMLLPPSHHYKLYYVRGHYYGYRGNNIKVNHLIYPVPPKNLVNLGTHLTLDLNGRIKFGPD
;
A
#
# COMPACT_ATOMS: atom_id res chain seq x y z
N SER A 1 -34.11 -14.66 -5.37
CA SER A 1 -33.45 -13.60 -6.17
C SER A 1 -32.69 -12.67 -5.23
N LYS A 2 -31.36 -12.66 -5.32
CA LYS A 2 -30.47 -11.54 -5.00
C LYS A 2 -29.06 -11.99 -5.35
N ASN A 3 -28.71 -11.74 -6.61
CA ASN A 3 -27.36 -11.83 -7.12
C ASN A 3 -26.50 -10.84 -6.33
N THR A 4 -25.66 -11.34 -5.42
CA THR A 4 -24.50 -10.58 -4.96
C THR A 4 -23.50 -10.61 -6.09
N ILE A 5 -23.52 -9.57 -6.93
CA ILE A 5 -22.50 -9.34 -7.94
C ILE A 5 -21.23 -9.00 -7.18
N MET A 6 -20.45 -10.02 -6.86
CA MET A 6 -19.07 -9.89 -6.44
C MET A 6 -18.29 -9.46 -7.68
N HIS A 7 -18.27 -8.15 -7.96
CA HIS A 7 -17.36 -7.61 -8.96
C HIS A 7 -15.94 -7.89 -8.48
N SER A 8 -15.28 -8.85 -9.14
CA SER A 8 -13.90 -9.24 -8.90
C SER A 8 -12.94 -8.13 -9.32
N TRP A 9 -12.79 -7.11 -8.50
CA TRP A 9 -11.64 -6.22 -8.59
C TRP A 9 -10.46 -6.92 -7.93
N LYS A 10 -9.68 -7.66 -8.74
CA LYS A 10 -8.32 -8.05 -8.35
C LYS A 10 -7.52 -6.75 -8.21
N ALA A 11 -7.40 -6.27 -6.98
CA ALA A 11 -6.50 -5.18 -6.65
C ALA A 11 -5.08 -5.72 -6.74
N THR A 12 -4.23 -5.03 -7.50
CA THR A 12 -2.80 -5.30 -7.54
C THR A 12 -2.16 -4.17 -6.76
N PHE A 13 -1.50 -4.51 -5.65
CA PHE A 13 -0.80 -3.52 -4.86
C PHE A 13 0.62 -3.38 -5.37
N VAL A 14 1.05 -2.13 -5.56
CA VAL A 14 2.45 -1.82 -5.80
C VAL A 14 3.14 -1.84 -4.44
N PHE A 15 4.01 -2.83 -4.26
CA PHE A 15 4.91 -2.82 -3.13
C PHE A 15 6.24 -2.22 -3.59
N THR A 16 6.59 -1.06 -3.04
CA THR A 16 7.80 -0.33 -3.44
C THR A 16 8.64 0.04 -2.23
N SER A 17 9.95 -0.14 -2.38
CA SER A 17 10.98 0.42 -1.50
C SER A 17 11.14 1.94 -1.67
N LEU A 18 10.56 2.52 -2.73
CA LEU A 18 10.61 3.94 -3.05
C LEU A 18 9.30 4.67 -2.71
N PHE A 19 8.67 4.40 -1.57
CA PHE A 19 7.76 5.39 -0.97
C PHE A 19 8.54 6.28 0.01
N GLN A 20 9.43 5.70 0.82
CA GLN A 20 10.26 6.36 1.84
C GLN A 20 10.95 7.66 1.37
N PRO A 21 11.61 7.69 0.20
CA PRO A 21 12.32 8.90 -0.24
C PRO A 21 11.40 10.09 -0.58
N PHE A 22 10.11 9.83 -0.82
CA PHE A 22 9.10 10.86 -1.12
C PHE A 22 8.49 11.51 0.12
N TRP A 23 8.68 10.93 1.32
CA TRP A 23 8.14 11.49 2.56
C TRP A 23 9.08 12.56 3.14
N PRO A 24 8.55 13.59 3.84
CA PRO A 24 9.36 14.54 4.61
C PRO A 24 10.18 13.78 5.65
N ASN A 25 11.42 14.21 5.94
CA ASN A 25 12.38 13.53 6.83
C ASN A 25 11.94 13.32 8.30
N ASP A 26 10.74 13.78 8.67
CA ASP A 26 10.15 13.67 10.01
C ASP A 26 8.84 12.87 10.01
N SER A 27 8.58 12.08 8.96
CA SER A 27 7.34 11.30 8.84
C SER A 27 7.48 9.97 9.61
N PRO A 28 6.48 9.52 10.39
CA PRO A 28 6.51 8.20 11.04
C PRO A 28 6.67 7.01 10.06
N SER A 29 6.48 7.24 8.76
CA SER A 29 6.74 6.30 7.67
C SER A 29 8.21 6.20 7.26
N ASP A 30 9.11 7.01 7.82
CA ASP A 30 10.50 7.12 7.36
C ASP A 30 11.38 5.90 7.67
N ASP A 31 11.08 5.07 8.67
CA ASP A 31 12.07 4.06 9.11
C ASP A 31 11.58 2.60 9.20
N SER A 32 10.28 2.27 9.07
CA SER A 32 9.85 0.91 9.46
C SER A 32 8.64 0.27 8.75
N PHE A 33 7.89 1.00 7.91
CA PHE A 33 6.60 0.50 7.36
C PHE A 33 6.62 0.03 5.90
N ILE A 34 7.79 0.04 5.27
CA ILE A 34 7.98 -0.63 3.99
C ILE A 34 8.13 -2.12 4.27
N ILE A 35 7.23 -2.96 3.75
CA ILE A 35 7.33 -4.42 3.77
C ILE A 35 8.63 -4.82 3.07
N ASN A 36 9.78 -4.73 3.73
CA ASN A 36 11.06 -5.10 3.15
C ASN A 36 10.88 -6.43 2.42
N SER A 37 11.46 -6.59 1.23
CA SER A 37 11.27 -7.81 0.44
C SER A 37 11.70 -9.09 1.19
N SER A 38 12.35 -8.95 2.35
CA SER A 38 12.61 -9.99 3.36
C SER A 38 11.40 -10.40 4.21
N LEU A 39 10.37 -9.56 4.34
CA LEU A 39 9.07 -9.85 4.99
C LEU A 39 8.04 -10.48 4.05
N VAL A 40 8.30 -10.48 2.73
CA VAL A 40 7.58 -11.32 1.75
C VAL A 40 8.52 -12.46 1.34
N PRO A 41 8.45 -13.62 2.00
CA PRO A 41 9.25 -14.79 1.67
C PRO A 41 9.23 -15.08 0.17
N THR A 42 10.44 -15.22 -0.40
CA THR A 42 10.67 -15.42 -1.83
C THR A 42 10.07 -16.73 -2.38
N SER A 43 9.72 -17.65 -1.48
CA SER A 43 8.90 -18.84 -1.71
C SER A 43 8.25 -19.25 -0.38
N PHE A 44 6.95 -19.52 -0.38
CA PHE A 44 6.25 -20.14 0.75
C PHE A 44 5.96 -21.61 0.39
N GLU A 45 6.85 -22.51 0.75
CA GLU A 45 6.55 -23.94 0.75
C GLU A 45 6.18 -24.37 2.17
N ASN A 46 4.90 -24.64 2.38
CA ASN A 46 4.43 -25.47 3.49
C ASN A 46 3.25 -26.31 3.00
N SER A 47 2.95 -27.39 3.71
CA SER A 47 2.21 -28.61 3.30
C SER A 47 0.82 -28.47 2.63
N ARG A 48 0.35 -27.26 2.31
CA ARG A 48 -0.82 -26.95 1.45
C ARG A 48 -0.61 -25.76 0.48
N SER A 49 0.61 -25.61 -0.06
CA SER A 49 0.98 -24.90 -1.31
C SER A 49 0.18 -23.63 -1.69
N LEU A 50 0.02 -22.67 -0.78
CA LEU A 50 -0.60 -21.38 -1.12
C LEU A 50 0.49 -20.39 -1.55
N THR A 51 0.82 -20.38 -2.85
CA THR A 51 1.73 -19.41 -3.44
C THR A 51 1.04 -18.06 -3.57
N ILE A 52 1.62 -16.99 -3.03
CA ILE A 52 1.15 -15.62 -3.24
C ILE A 52 1.81 -15.08 -4.52
N PRO A 53 1.07 -14.83 -5.61
CA PRO A 53 1.68 -14.31 -6.83
C PRO A 53 2.29 -12.92 -6.61
N TYR A 54 3.55 -12.75 -7.00
CA TYR A 54 4.24 -11.47 -6.99
C TYR A 54 5.25 -11.39 -8.14
N TYR A 55 5.50 -10.17 -8.62
CA TYR A 55 6.49 -9.89 -9.67
C TYR A 55 7.29 -8.64 -9.33
N ARG A 56 8.62 -8.74 -9.37
CA ARG A 56 9.54 -7.58 -9.28
C ARG A 56 9.70 -6.95 -10.66
N VAL A 57 8.65 -6.26 -11.10
CA VAL A 57 8.58 -5.59 -12.41
C VAL A 57 9.45 -4.33 -12.51
N GLY A 58 9.94 -3.82 -11.39
CA GLY A 58 10.66 -2.57 -11.31
C GLY A 58 9.76 -1.33 -11.51
N LYS A 59 10.31 -0.17 -11.20
CA LYS A 59 9.65 1.13 -11.40
C LYS A 59 10.61 2.13 -12.04
N TRP A 60 10.13 2.83 -13.05
CA TRP A 60 10.81 3.95 -13.70
C TRP A 60 10.14 5.24 -13.26
N ILE A 61 10.92 6.14 -12.67
CA ILE A 61 10.48 7.50 -12.32
C ILE A 61 11.03 8.44 -13.38
N VAL A 62 10.13 9.14 -14.08
CA VAL A 62 10.44 9.81 -15.34
C VAL A 62 10.37 11.32 -15.15
N ALA A 63 11.50 12.00 -15.38
CA ALA A 63 11.60 13.46 -15.39
C ALA A 63 11.33 14.03 -16.79
N GLN A 64 10.54 15.09 -16.88
CA GLN A 64 10.18 15.79 -18.11
C GLN A 64 10.96 17.10 -18.33
N ASN A 65 11.62 17.63 -17.29
CA ASN A 65 12.36 18.89 -17.33
C ASN A 65 13.54 18.87 -16.34
N ASP A 66 14.42 19.87 -16.44
CA ASP A 66 15.66 19.93 -15.65
C ASP A 66 15.40 20.01 -14.14
N ASP A 67 14.33 20.68 -13.73
CA ASP A 67 13.89 20.75 -12.33
C ASP A 67 13.53 19.36 -11.77
N GLU A 68 12.81 18.56 -12.55
CA GLU A 68 12.47 17.17 -12.21
C GLU A 68 13.70 16.26 -12.23
N SER A 69 14.65 16.50 -13.12
CA SER A 69 15.94 15.79 -13.18
C SER A 69 16.79 16.05 -11.93
N ALA A 70 16.85 17.31 -11.49
CA ALA A 70 17.49 17.67 -10.21
C ALA A 70 16.81 16.97 -9.02
N TYR A 71 15.46 16.89 -9.02
CA TYR A 71 14.72 16.15 -8.02
C TYR A 71 15.09 14.65 -8.00
N LEU A 72 15.21 14.01 -9.16
CA LEU A 72 15.62 12.60 -9.24
C LEU A 72 17.03 12.37 -8.66
N THR A 73 17.93 13.34 -8.79
CA THR A 73 19.27 13.28 -8.20
C THR A 73 19.19 13.26 -6.67
N THR A 74 18.43 14.18 -6.08
CA THR A 74 18.18 14.18 -4.63
C THR A 74 17.49 12.89 -4.17
N LEU A 75 16.54 12.38 -4.96
CA LEU A 75 15.83 11.15 -4.66
C LEU A 75 16.77 9.93 -4.66
N HIS A 76 17.71 9.85 -5.61
CA HIS A 76 18.72 8.81 -5.69
C HIS A 76 19.63 8.82 -4.45
N GLU A 77 20.12 9.99 -4.06
CA GLU A 77 20.96 10.15 -2.85
C GLU A 77 20.21 9.76 -1.57
N LYS A 78 18.95 10.17 -1.42
CA LYS A 78 18.12 9.77 -0.27
C LYS A 78 17.89 8.26 -0.26
N SER A 79 17.62 7.67 -1.43
CA SER A 79 17.46 6.21 -1.57
C SER A 79 18.71 5.44 -1.14
N ALA A 80 19.90 5.92 -1.54
CA ALA A 80 21.17 5.32 -1.14
C ALA A 80 21.40 5.36 0.38
N LYS A 81 21.07 6.48 1.05
CA LYS A 81 21.14 6.60 2.52
C LYS A 81 20.23 5.61 3.24
N LEU A 82 19.09 5.29 2.64
CA LEU A 82 18.10 4.32 3.17
C LEU A 82 18.39 2.87 2.73
N GLY A 83 19.49 2.62 2.03
CA GLY A 83 19.82 1.28 1.52
C GLY A 83 18.88 0.78 0.41
N VAL A 84 18.13 1.68 -0.23
CA VAL A 84 17.21 1.35 -1.32
C VAL A 84 17.94 1.46 -2.67
N PRO A 85 18.14 0.34 -3.38
CA PRO A 85 18.89 0.36 -4.63
C PRO A 85 18.13 1.12 -5.71
N THR A 86 18.81 2.07 -6.35
CA THR A 86 18.34 2.80 -7.53
C THR A 86 19.49 3.10 -8.47
N TYR A 87 19.21 3.36 -9.74
CA TYR A 87 20.21 3.79 -10.72
C TYR A 87 19.56 4.63 -11.83
N PHE A 88 20.35 5.51 -12.44
CA PHE A 88 19.90 6.25 -13.62
C PHE A 88 19.94 5.38 -14.88
N LEU A 89 18.85 5.38 -15.66
CA LEU A 89 18.75 4.59 -16.88
C LEU A 89 19.72 5.13 -17.94
N SER A 90 20.58 4.27 -18.47
CA SER A 90 21.44 4.61 -19.61
C SER A 90 20.66 4.58 -20.93
N GLU A 91 21.10 5.36 -21.93
CA GLU A 91 20.51 5.38 -23.28
C GLU A 91 20.31 3.99 -23.91
N LYS A 92 21.25 3.06 -23.72
CA LYS A 92 21.19 1.69 -24.26
C LYS A 92 19.97 0.89 -23.79
N HIS A 93 19.38 1.26 -22.65
CA HIS A 93 18.26 0.56 -22.03
C HIS A 93 16.91 1.24 -22.27
N LYS A 94 16.87 2.41 -22.94
CA LYS A 94 15.59 3.08 -23.28
C LYS A 94 14.68 2.22 -24.17
N SER A 95 15.26 1.33 -24.98
CA SER A 95 14.51 0.38 -25.82
C SER A 95 13.67 -0.64 -25.02
N GLN A 96 13.87 -0.76 -23.71
CA GLN A 96 13.06 -1.62 -22.84
C GLN A 96 11.61 -1.11 -22.70
N GLU A 97 11.40 0.21 -22.80
CA GLU A 97 10.08 0.85 -22.76
C GLU A 97 9.98 1.91 -23.86
N PRO A 98 9.82 1.49 -25.14
CA PRO A 98 9.93 2.39 -26.30
C PRO A 98 8.86 3.49 -26.36
N HIS A 99 7.81 3.37 -25.55
CA HIS A 99 6.73 4.36 -25.46
C HIS A 99 6.93 5.38 -24.33
N VAL A 100 8.00 5.27 -23.53
CA VAL A 100 8.29 6.15 -22.40
C VAL A 100 9.27 7.23 -22.82
N ASN A 101 8.85 8.49 -22.69
CA ASN A 101 9.66 9.66 -22.99
C ASN A 101 9.93 10.47 -21.72
N GLY A 102 11.21 10.82 -21.52
CA GLY A 102 11.67 11.70 -20.45
C GLY A 102 13.14 12.05 -20.65
N ILE A 103 13.58 13.15 -20.05
CA ILE A 103 14.97 13.63 -20.17
C ILE A 103 15.94 12.87 -19.25
N GLN A 104 15.42 12.31 -18.15
CA GLN A 104 16.16 11.47 -17.22
C GLN A 104 15.19 10.49 -16.54
N ILE A 105 15.66 9.27 -16.27
CA ILE A 105 14.86 8.22 -15.66
C ILE A 105 15.64 7.60 -14.50
N LEU A 106 15.04 7.60 -13.31
CA LEU A 106 15.55 6.89 -12.14
C LEU A 106 14.83 5.54 -12.02
N VAL A 107 15.60 4.46 -12.00
CA VAL A 107 15.09 3.09 -11.94
C VAL A 107 15.16 2.55 -10.51
N SER A 108 14.07 1.93 -10.09
CA SER A 108 13.94 1.13 -8.87
C SER A 108 13.76 -0.34 -9.24
N PRO A 109 14.83 -1.14 -9.25
CA PRO A 109 14.77 -2.53 -9.70
C PRO A 109 14.01 -3.44 -8.74
N THR A 110 13.88 -3.07 -7.46
CA THR A 110 13.27 -3.91 -6.43
C THR A 110 11.77 -3.68 -6.27
N THR A 111 11.21 -2.65 -6.91
CA THR A 111 9.77 -2.39 -6.87
C THR A 111 9.01 -3.51 -7.57
N GLY A 112 7.87 -3.90 -7.02
CA GLY A 112 7.06 -4.98 -7.57
C GLY A 112 5.56 -4.80 -7.36
N ILE A 113 4.85 -5.80 -7.84
CA ILE A 113 3.40 -5.95 -7.74
C ILE A 113 3.08 -7.30 -7.11
N LEU A 114 2.00 -7.37 -6.33
CA LEU A 114 1.51 -8.62 -5.73
C LEU A 114 -0.01 -8.78 -5.78
N ASP A 115 -0.48 -10.02 -5.63
CA ASP A 115 -1.90 -10.32 -5.43
C ASP A 115 -2.26 -10.02 -3.97
N SER A 116 -2.91 -8.88 -3.74
CA SER A 116 -3.28 -8.50 -2.38
C SER A 116 -4.36 -9.39 -1.79
N HIS A 117 -5.26 -9.94 -2.60
CA HIS A 117 -6.29 -10.85 -2.09
C HIS A 117 -5.66 -12.15 -1.62
N ALA A 118 -4.74 -12.73 -2.40
CA ALA A 118 -4.00 -13.91 -1.97
C ALA A 118 -3.16 -13.61 -0.71
N PHE A 119 -2.56 -12.44 -0.63
CA PHE A 119 -1.78 -12.03 0.56
C PHE A 119 -2.66 -11.88 1.81
N ILE A 120 -3.81 -11.21 1.72
CA ILE A 120 -4.73 -11.06 2.85
C ILE A 120 -5.32 -12.41 3.26
N ASN A 121 -5.71 -13.27 2.31
CA ASN A 121 -6.20 -14.61 2.61
C ASN A 121 -5.13 -15.46 3.32
N TRP A 122 -3.87 -15.30 2.92
CA TRP A 122 -2.75 -15.96 3.59
C TRP A 122 -2.56 -15.43 5.02
N LEU A 123 -2.69 -14.12 5.26
CA LEU A 123 -2.65 -13.55 6.60
C LEU A 123 -3.83 -14.02 7.46
N GLU A 124 -5.04 -14.06 6.92
CA GLU A 124 -6.23 -14.59 7.60
C GLU A 124 -5.99 -16.05 8.03
N TRP A 125 -5.42 -16.88 7.15
CA TRP A 125 -5.06 -18.25 7.49
C TRP A 125 -3.98 -18.36 8.59
N LYS A 126 -3.08 -17.37 8.70
CA LYS A 126 -2.04 -17.33 9.73
C LYS A 126 -2.56 -16.89 11.10
N ILE A 127 -3.71 -16.23 11.15
CA ILE A 127 -4.31 -15.75 12.40
C ILE A 127 -5.17 -16.89 12.96
N GLU A 128 -4.83 -17.37 14.16
CA GLU A 128 -5.54 -18.49 14.80
C GLU A 128 -7.00 -18.13 15.13
N ASP A 129 -7.21 -16.95 15.73
CA ASP A 129 -8.53 -16.48 16.16
C ASP A 129 -8.89 -15.17 15.44
N ILE A 130 -9.86 -15.23 14.54
CA ILE A 130 -10.40 -14.07 13.83
C ILE A 130 -11.92 -13.98 13.94
N ALA A 131 -12.41 -12.80 14.33
CA ALA A 131 -13.83 -12.48 14.34
C ALA A 131 -14.16 -11.57 13.14
N VAL A 132 -14.66 -12.16 12.06
CA VAL A 132 -15.12 -11.41 10.88
C VAL A 132 -16.56 -10.92 11.07
N ASN A 133 -16.98 -9.91 10.28
CA ASN A 133 -18.33 -9.34 10.32
C ASN A 133 -18.79 -8.87 11.71
N SER A 134 -17.83 -8.56 12.59
CA SER A 134 -18.07 -8.17 13.98
C SER A 134 -17.79 -6.69 14.15
N LYS A 135 -18.84 -5.88 14.19
CA LYS A 135 -18.69 -4.41 14.30
C LYS A 135 -18.34 -4.04 15.73
N VAL A 136 -17.19 -3.39 15.92
CA VAL A 136 -16.86 -2.73 17.19
C VAL A 136 -17.80 -1.55 17.40
N THR A 137 -18.53 -1.56 18.52
CA THR A 137 -19.49 -0.52 18.89
C THR A 137 -19.01 0.36 20.02
N ASN A 138 -18.14 -0.15 20.88
CA ASN A 138 -17.58 0.60 21.99
C ASN A 138 -16.25 -0.02 22.46
N ILE A 139 -15.40 0.80 23.08
CA ILE A 139 -14.21 0.32 23.79
C ILE A 139 -14.15 1.05 25.13
N ILE A 140 -14.14 0.29 26.22
CA ILE A 140 -14.21 0.80 27.58
C ILE A 140 -12.87 0.50 28.27
N PRO A 141 -12.21 1.47 28.92
CA PRO A 141 -11.09 1.19 29.80
C PRO A 141 -11.52 0.25 30.92
N GLY A 142 -10.77 -0.82 31.14
CA GLY A 142 -11.01 -1.72 32.27
C GLY A 142 -10.62 -1.05 33.59
N ASN A 143 -11.21 -1.52 34.69
CA ASN A 143 -10.82 -1.08 36.03
C ASN A 143 -9.52 -1.77 36.45
N ASP A 144 -8.58 -1.00 37.02
CA ASP A 144 -7.34 -1.52 37.59
C ASP A 144 -7.66 -2.47 38.76
N GLY A 145 -7.57 -3.77 38.50
CA GLY A 145 -7.84 -4.81 39.49
C GLY A 145 -7.85 -6.23 38.92
N ASP A 146 -8.19 -6.40 37.63
CA ASP A 146 -8.39 -7.72 37.01
C ASP A 146 -7.40 -8.01 35.86
N ASN A 147 -6.31 -7.25 35.76
CA ASN A 147 -5.29 -7.36 34.70
C ASN A 147 -5.85 -7.22 33.25
N ARG A 148 -7.05 -6.66 33.12
CA ARG A 148 -7.79 -6.40 31.87
C ARG A 148 -7.86 -4.89 31.66
N ARG A 149 -7.15 -4.39 30.65
CA ARG A 149 -7.06 -2.93 30.40
C ARG A 149 -8.19 -2.40 29.54
N TYR A 150 -8.84 -3.24 28.74
CA TYR A 150 -9.91 -2.83 27.83
C TYR A 150 -11.02 -3.88 27.74
N ILE A 151 -12.24 -3.39 27.58
CA ILE A 151 -13.43 -4.18 27.21
C ILE A 151 -13.87 -3.67 25.84
N VAL A 152 -13.80 -4.53 24.82
CA VAL A 152 -14.25 -4.22 23.47
C VAL A 152 -15.65 -4.81 23.30
N GLU A 153 -16.62 -3.96 23.01
CA GLU A 153 -17.98 -4.39 22.68
C GLU A 153 -18.10 -4.53 21.16
N ILE A 154 -18.50 -5.72 20.73
CA ILE A 154 -18.79 -6.01 19.32
C ILE A 154 -20.26 -6.40 19.17
N THR A 155 -20.87 -6.05 18.04
CA THR A 155 -22.20 -6.54 17.68
C THR A 155 -22.08 -7.73 16.74
N SER A 156 -22.74 -8.82 17.11
CA SER A 156 -23.11 -9.93 16.21
C SER A 156 -24.59 -9.81 15.85
N THR A 157 -25.07 -10.55 14.85
CA THR A 157 -26.45 -10.49 14.32
C THR A 157 -27.56 -10.64 15.38
N LEU A 158 -27.26 -11.15 16.58
CA LEU A 158 -28.24 -11.44 17.62
C LEU A 158 -27.90 -10.87 19.02
N SER A 159 -26.70 -10.36 19.26
CA SER A 159 -26.28 -9.90 20.60
C SER A 159 -25.03 -9.02 20.59
N ILE A 160 -24.83 -8.29 21.70
CA ILE A 160 -23.57 -7.63 22.02
C ILE A 160 -22.67 -8.63 22.73
N ILE A 161 -21.44 -8.79 22.23
CA ILE A 161 -20.40 -9.63 22.82
C ILE A 161 -19.32 -8.72 23.41
N LYS A 162 -18.82 -9.06 24.60
CA LYS A 162 -17.74 -8.34 25.27
C LYS A 162 -16.44 -9.15 25.20
N ILE A 163 -15.40 -8.56 24.62
CA ILE A 163 -14.06 -9.13 24.53
C ILE A 163 -13.15 -8.38 25.51
N PHE A 164 -12.47 -9.11 26.39
CA PHE A 164 -11.52 -8.53 27.34
C PHE A 164 -10.12 -8.58 26.76
N ALA A 165 -9.43 -7.44 26.74
CA ALA A 165 -8.11 -7.31 26.14
C ALA A 165 -7.15 -6.55 27.06
N LYS A 166 -5.86 -6.93 27.00
CA LYS A 166 -4.76 -6.18 27.65
C LYS A 166 -4.31 -4.98 26.82
N SER A 167 -4.48 -5.06 25.50
CA SER A 167 -4.09 -4.04 24.54
C SER A 167 -5.08 -4.05 23.38
N VAL A 168 -5.31 -2.88 22.78
CA VAL A 168 -6.11 -2.72 21.56
C VAL A 168 -5.26 -1.99 20.53
N ILE A 169 -5.14 -2.56 19.33
CA ILE A 169 -4.44 -1.93 18.19
C ILE A 169 -5.50 -1.47 17.20
N ASN A 170 -5.54 -0.16 16.93
CA ASN A 170 -6.50 0.41 16.00
C ASN A 170 -5.96 0.37 14.56
N SER A 171 -6.44 -0.60 13.79
CA SER A 171 -6.14 -0.76 12.35
C SER A 171 -7.39 -0.64 11.48
N ALA A 172 -8.36 0.18 11.88
CA ALA A 172 -9.70 0.24 11.26
C ALA A 172 -9.79 1.02 9.93
N GLY A 173 -8.65 1.34 9.30
CA GLY A 173 -8.60 2.03 8.01
C GLY A 173 -9.41 3.32 8.00
N LEU A 174 -10.41 3.40 7.10
CA LEU A 174 -11.32 4.55 6.94
C LEU A 174 -12.21 4.86 8.16
N TYR A 175 -12.14 4.05 9.22
CA TYR A 175 -12.88 4.23 10.47
C TYR A 175 -11.95 4.41 11.67
N SER A 176 -10.64 4.58 11.48
CA SER A 176 -9.69 4.63 12.59
C SER A 176 -9.94 5.81 13.53
N ASP A 177 -10.35 6.97 13.02
CA ASP A 177 -10.79 8.10 13.84
C ASP A 177 -11.96 7.73 14.76
N LYS A 178 -13.02 7.12 14.21
CA LYS A 178 -14.20 6.72 14.98
C LYS A 178 -13.86 5.71 16.07
N ILE A 179 -13.00 4.72 15.77
CA ILE A 179 -12.57 3.73 16.75
C ILE A 179 -11.70 4.38 17.83
N ALA A 180 -10.76 5.25 17.46
CA ALA A 180 -9.91 5.94 18.45
C ALA A 180 -10.74 6.86 19.35
N ASN A 181 -11.69 7.60 18.79
CA ASN A 181 -12.54 8.55 19.51
C ASN A 181 -13.52 7.87 20.49
N MET A 182 -13.68 6.54 20.46
CA MET A 182 -14.37 5.79 21.52
C MET A 182 -13.61 5.80 22.84
N LEU A 183 -12.27 5.91 22.80
CA LEU A 183 -11.39 5.94 23.97
C LEU A 183 -10.81 7.32 24.26
N LEU A 184 -10.51 8.10 23.22
CA LEU A 184 -9.85 9.39 23.37
C LEU A 184 -10.80 10.42 24.00
N PRO A 185 -10.31 11.29 24.89
CA PRO A 185 -11.08 12.43 25.37
C PRO A 185 -11.40 13.38 24.19
N PRO A 186 -12.49 14.16 24.25
CA PRO A 186 -12.91 15.04 23.15
C PRO A 186 -11.82 15.99 22.65
N SER A 187 -10.93 16.44 23.54
CA SER A 187 -9.80 17.31 23.20
C SER A 187 -8.73 16.67 22.30
N HIS A 188 -8.73 15.33 22.21
CA HIS A 188 -7.79 14.55 21.41
C HIS A 188 -8.48 13.85 20.24
N HIS A 189 -9.76 14.15 19.99
CA HIS A 189 -10.47 13.60 18.83
C HIS A 189 -9.81 14.10 17.55
N TYR A 190 -9.56 13.17 16.63
CA TYR A 190 -9.16 13.49 15.28
C TYR A 190 -10.22 13.05 14.30
N LYS A 191 -10.13 13.57 13.08
CA LYS A 191 -11.05 13.27 11.99
C LYS A 191 -10.25 12.86 10.76
N LEU A 192 -10.66 11.77 10.13
CA LEU A 192 -10.13 11.38 8.83
C LEU A 192 -10.78 12.20 7.72
N TYR A 193 -9.95 12.60 6.76
CA TYR A 193 -10.38 13.17 5.49
C TYR A 193 -10.21 12.12 4.41
N TYR A 194 -11.23 11.96 3.57
CA TYR A 194 -11.25 10.95 2.53
C TYR A 194 -10.75 11.53 1.21
N VAL A 195 -9.74 10.87 0.64
CA VAL A 195 -9.27 11.14 -0.72
C VAL A 195 -9.60 9.93 -1.57
N ARG A 196 -10.38 10.15 -2.63
CA ARG A 196 -10.76 9.11 -3.58
C ARG A 196 -9.89 9.26 -4.82
N GLY A 197 -9.19 8.20 -5.21
CA GLY A 197 -8.53 8.12 -6.52
C GLY A 197 -9.31 7.22 -7.48
N HIS A 198 -9.39 7.58 -8.76
CA HIS A 198 -9.98 6.69 -9.77
C HIS A 198 -8.86 6.02 -10.57
N TYR A 199 -9.15 4.81 -11.06
CA TYR A 199 -8.22 4.04 -11.88
C TYR A 199 -8.91 3.61 -13.16
N TYR A 200 -8.21 3.75 -14.28
CA TYR A 200 -8.71 3.42 -15.61
C TYR A 200 -7.84 2.33 -16.23
N GLY A 201 -8.48 1.23 -16.63
CA GLY A 201 -7.82 0.13 -17.33
C GLY A 201 -7.68 0.44 -18.82
N TYR A 202 -6.49 0.22 -19.38
CA TYR A 202 -6.25 0.31 -20.80
C TYR A 202 -6.65 -1.00 -21.50
N ARG A 203 -7.48 -0.90 -22.55
CA ARG A 203 -8.01 -2.06 -23.28
C ARG A 203 -7.39 -2.26 -24.66
N GLY A 204 -6.47 -1.37 -25.07
CA GLY A 204 -5.74 -1.51 -26.32
C GLY A 204 -4.70 -2.63 -26.24
N ASN A 205 -4.20 -3.05 -27.40
CA ASN A 205 -3.19 -4.11 -27.55
C ASN A 205 -1.91 -3.63 -28.26
N ASN A 206 -1.85 -2.35 -28.62
CA ASN A 206 -0.75 -1.76 -29.38
C ASN A 206 0.37 -1.16 -28.52
N ILE A 207 0.18 -1.12 -27.19
CA ILE A 207 1.17 -0.64 -26.24
C ILE A 207 1.43 -1.76 -25.24
N LYS A 208 2.71 -2.07 -25.04
CA LYS A 208 3.19 -2.97 -23.99
C LYS A 208 4.23 -2.23 -23.17
N VAL A 209 4.09 -2.32 -21.86
CA VAL A 209 5.10 -1.86 -20.90
C VAL A 209 5.34 -2.94 -19.87
N ASN A 210 6.58 -3.07 -19.41
CA ASN A 210 7.03 -4.13 -18.51
C ASN A 210 7.38 -3.60 -17.12
N HIS A 211 7.59 -2.29 -16.98
CA HIS A 211 7.86 -1.60 -15.72
C HIS A 211 6.68 -0.72 -15.30
N LEU A 212 6.62 -0.40 -14.00
CA LEU A 212 5.74 0.67 -13.51
C LEU A 212 6.30 2.03 -13.94
N ILE A 213 5.49 2.92 -14.48
CA ILE A 213 5.94 4.24 -14.98
C ILE A 213 5.31 5.34 -14.13
N TYR A 214 6.14 6.07 -13.39
CA TYR A 214 5.72 7.09 -12.44
C TYR A 214 6.30 8.43 -12.89
N PRO A 215 5.51 9.52 -12.95
CA PRO A 215 6.06 10.85 -13.13
C PRO A 215 6.83 11.29 -11.87
N VAL A 216 7.70 12.28 -12.01
CA VAL A 216 8.18 13.02 -10.84
C VAL A 216 7.00 13.75 -10.19
N PRO A 217 6.82 13.68 -8.85
CA PRO A 217 5.72 14.37 -8.21
C PRO A 217 5.81 15.88 -8.43
N PRO A 218 4.70 16.53 -8.79
CA PRO A 218 4.65 17.98 -8.97
C PRO A 218 4.92 18.70 -7.64
N LYS A 219 5.69 19.79 -7.67
CA LYS A 219 6.04 20.60 -6.48
C LYS A 219 4.82 21.15 -5.71
N ASN A 220 3.67 21.31 -6.40
CA ASN A 220 2.54 22.11 -5.93
C ASN A 220 1.20 21.36 -5.81
N LEU A 221 1.13 20.04 -6.07
CA LEU A 221 -0.12 19.30 -5.95
C LEU A 221 -0.10 18.36 -4.75
N VAL A 222 -1.28 18.17 -4.16
CA VAL A 222 -1.56 17.17 -3.12
C VAL A 222 -1.46 15.73 -3.68
N ASN A 223 -1.44 15.59 -5.01
CA ASN A 223 -1.50 14.31 -5.71
C ASN A 223 -0.14 13.99 -6.36
N LEU A 224 0.27 12.71 -6.30
CA LEU A 224 1.56 12.21 -6.82
C LEU A 224 1.62 12.08 -8.36
N GLY A 225 0.66 12.65 -9.09
CA GLY A 225 0.47 12.47 -10.53
C GLY A 225 -0.15 11.11 -10.91
N THR A 226 -0.64 10.98 -12.14
CA THR A 226 -1.22 9.73 -12.67
C THR A 226 -0.11 8.71 -12.91
N HIS A 227 -0.16 7.57 -12.23
CA HIS A 227 0.81 6.49 -12.41
C HIS A 227 0.33 5.51 -13.48
N LEU A 228 1.28 4.94 -14.22
CA LEU A 228 1.05 3.72 -14.99
C LEU A 228 1.47 2.53 -14.13
N THR A 229 0.51 1.67 -13.82
CA THR A 229 0.74 0.42 -13.09
C THR A 229 0.32 -0.78 -13.92
N LEU A 230 0.83 -1.94 -13.53
CA LEU A 230 0.54 -3.23 -14.15
C LEU A 230 -0.24 -4.10 -13.17
N ASP A 231 -1.23 -4.84 -13.67
CA ASP A 231 -1.74 -6.00 -12.95
C ASP A 231 -0.84 -7.23 -13.16
N LEU A 232 -1.12 -8.31 -12.43
CA LEU A 232 -0.35 -9.55 -12.51
C LEU A 232 -0.43 -10.27 -13.86
N ASN A 233 -1.37 -9.88 -14.74
CA ASN A 233 -1.46 -10.39 -16.10
C ASN A 233 -0.78 -9.43 -17.12
N GLY A 234 -0.08 -8.41 -16.63
CA GLY A 234 0.57 -7.38 -17.46
C GLY A 234 -0.40 -6.37 -18.07
N ARG A 235 -1.65 -6.27 -17.60
CA ARG A 235 -2.59 -5.26 -18.10
C ARG A 235 -2.29 -3.91 -17.48
N ILE A 236 -2.35 -2.88 -18.31
CA ILE A 236 -2.05 -1.50 -17.94
C ILE A 236 -3.24 -0.86 -17.22
N LYS A 237 -2.94 -0.15 -16.13
CA LYS A 237 -3.87 0.70 -15.39
C LYS A 237 -3.25 2.09 -15.19
N PHE A 238 -4.05 3.13 -15.38
CA PHE A 238 -3.69 4.51 -15.08
C PHE A 238 -4.39 4.97 -13.80
N GLY A 239 -3.68 5.68 -12.95
CA GLY A 239 -4.23 6.29 -11.73
C GLY A 239 -3.26 6.23 -10.56
N PRO A 240 -3.66 6.73 -9.38
CA PRO A 240 -4.91 7.46 -9.16
C PRO A 240 -4.85 8.86 -9.80
N ASP A 241 -5.98 9.39 -10.27
CA ASP A 241 -6.16 10.81 -10.66
C ASP A 241 -6.63 11.69 -9.49
#